data_AF-A0A371KL15-F1
#
_entry.id   AF-A0A371KL15-F1
#
_cell.length_a   1.000
_cell.length_b   1.000
_cell.length_c   1.000
_cell.angle_alpha   90.00
_cell.angle_beta   90.00
_cell.angle_gamma   90.00
#
_symmetry.space_group_name_H-M   'P 1'
#
loop_
_entity.id
_entity.type
_entity.pdbx_description
1 polymer ?
#
loop_
_entity_poly.entity_id
_entity_poly.type
_entity_poly.pdbx_seq_one_letter_code
_entity_poly.pdbx_strand_id
1 'polypeptide(L)'
;METREFGDIELRRVREHVWEIPQEGEMNAPARVLASEALLDHIGDDKTLEQLRNATHLPGITNHAICMPDGHQGYGFPVGGVGATDTADGCISPGAVGYDINCGVRMMTTNLTYEDLQGHEEELVDALFEAVPSGLGGGGVVKGDAETIEDILARGMRWAVDAGYATDDDLAHCEDEGFRDDARPEFVSQKAKDRGRNQIGSLGSGNHFLEVQRVTDVYRDDVAESFGLEADQIVVLIHCGSRGLGHQTCTDYLRRIEQEHADLLDDLPDKELAAAPAGSELAEEYYGAMCAAINFAWVNRQLIMHRTREVFADVFDRDWRDMEMRLLYDVAHNIAKKEVHMVDGEERELYVHRKGATRAFPAGRPELPPAYADVGQPVIIPGSMGAGSYVLRGGDQSLDLTFGSTAHGAGRLMSRTKAKQEYWGETVQDELREQEKIYVKAQSGATVAEEAPGVYKDVDEVVRVSDELGIGDKVARTFPVCNIKG
;
A
#
# COMPACT_ATOMS: atom_id res chain seq x y z
N MET A 1 -1.24 -17.25 30.97
CA MET A 1 -1.69 -16.68 29.69
C MET A 1 -2.17 -15.29 30.02
N GLU A 2 -1.53 -14.26 29.47
CA GLU A 2 -1.93 -12.88 29.69
C GLU A 2 -3.14 -12.57 28.80
N THR A 3 -4.15 -11.91 29.34
CA THR A 3 -5.37 -11.56 28.63
C THR A 3 -5.62 -10.06 28.69
N ARG A 4 -6.22 -9.52 27.63
CA ARG A 4 -6.63 -8.13 27.48
C ARG A 4 -8.08 -8.11 27.02
N GLU A 5 -8.90 -7.23 27.59
CA GLU A 5 -10.31 -7.10 27.24
C GLU A 5 -10.57 -5.75 26.59
N PHE A 6 -11.26 -5.75 25.46
CA PHE A 6 -11.71 -4.56 24.74
C PHE A 6 -13.19 -4.72 24.43
N GLY A 7 -14.05 -4.15 25.29
CA GLY A 7 -15.49 -4.37 25.21
C GLY A 7 -15.85 -5.83 25.46
N ASP A 8 -16.47 -6.48 24.47
CA ASP A 8 -16.83 -7.90 24.47
C ASP A 8 -15.77 -8.82 23.85
N ILE A 9 -14.62 -8.28 23.42
CA ILE A 9 -13.54 -9.04 22.78
C ILE A 9 -12.43 -9.33 23.79
N GLU A 10 -12.19 -10.63 24.04
CA GLU A 10 -11.04 -11.12 24.80
C GLU A 10 -9.88 -11.44 23.85
N LEU A 11 -8.72 -10.83 24.11
CA LEU A 11 -7.45 -11.15 23.45
C LEU A 11 -6.55 -11.96 24.38
N ARG A 12 -6.02 -13.08 23.88
CA ARG A 12 -5.07 -13.92 24.61
C ARG A 12 -3.68 -13.75 24.01
N ARG A 13 -2.69 -13.41 24.84
CA ARG A 13 -1.29 -13.35 24.40
C ARG A 13 -0.79 -14.77 24.11
N VAL A 14 -0.48 -15.04 22.85
CA VAL A 14 0.10 -16.31 22.39
C VAL A 14 1.61 -16.29 22.60
N ARG A 15 2.24 -15.18 22.21
CA ARG A 15 3.66 -14.87 22.44
C ARG A 15 3.86 -13.36 22.39
N GLU A 16 5.10 -12.92 22.56
CA GLU A 16 5.44 -11.50 22.40
C GLU A 16 4.97 -10.97 21.04
N HIS A 17 4.30 -9.82 21.07
CA HIS A 17 3.59 -9.14 19.98
C HIS A 17 2.47 -9.91 19.25
N VAL A 18 2.13 -11.14 19.66
CA VAL A 18 1.06 -11.92 19.03
C VAL A 18 -0.08 -12.15 20.00
N TRP A 19 -1.20 -11.52 19.70
CA TRP A 19 -2.45 -11.64 20.44
C TRP A 19 -3.48 -12.37 19.58
N GLU A 20 -4.30 -13.22 20.19
CA GLU A 20 -5.30 -14.03 19.50
C GLU A 20 -6.69 -13.74 20.04
N ILE A 21 -7.63 -13.54 19.13
CA ILE A 21 -9.07 -13.66 19.40
C ILE A 21 -9.39 -15.14 19.13
N PRO A 22 -9.72 -15.92 20.18
CA PRO A 22 -9.99 -17.35 20.01
C PRO A 22 -11.20 -17.55 19.10
N GLN A 23 -11.20 -18.66 18.36
CA GLN A 23 -12.33 -19.03 17.52
C GLN A 23 -13.53 -19.40 18.41
N GLU A 24 -14.62 -18.64 18.30
CA GLU A 24 -15.85 -18.82 19.07
C GLU A 24 -17.08 -18.64 18.17
N GLY A 25 -18.21 -19.25 18.53
CA GLY A 25 -19.46 -19.11 17.79
C GLY A 25 -19.36 -19.59 16.34
N GLU A 26 -19.71 -18.72 15.39
CA GLU A 26 -19.77 -19.00 13.95
C GLU A 26 -18.51 -18.54 13.19
N MET A 27 -17.45 -18.17 13.91
CA MET A 27 -16.15 -17.85 13.31
C MET A 27 -15.61 -19.09 12.57
N ASN A 28 -15.18 -18.92 11.31
CA ASN A 28 -14.56 -20.00 10.53
C ASN A 28 -13.09 -20.22 10.89
N ALA A 29 -12.42 -19.19 11.41
CA ALA A 29 -11.03 -19.22 11.86
C ALA A 29 -10.83 -18.32 13.10
N PRO A 30 -9.77 -18.51 13.91
CA PRO A 30 -9.37 -17.52 14.90
C PRO A 30 -8.84 -16.24 14.22
N ALA A 31 -8.62 -15.19 15.01
CA ALA A 31 -7.99 -13.95 14.53
C ALA A 31 -6.72 -13.62 15.33
N ARG A 32 -5.75 -12.98 14.68
CA ARG A 32 -4.49 -12.53 15.30
C ARG A 32 -4.27 -11.03 15.14
N VAL A 33 -3.85 -10.39 16.22
CA VAL A 33 -3.36 -9.01 16.22
C VAL A 33 -1.86 -9.03 16.48
N LEU A 34 -1.09 -8.47 15.55
CA LEU A 34 0.35 -8.34 15.63
C LEU A 34 0.67 -6.95 16.13
N ALA A 35 0.91 -6.80 17.43
CA ALA A 35 1.07 -5.48 18.05
C ALA A 35 1.83 -5.57 19.37
N SER A 36 2.64 -4.54 19.63
CA SER A 36 3.10 -4.24 20.99
C SER A 36 1.91 -3.78 21.85
N GLU A 37 2.10 -3.70 23.17
CA GLU A 37 1.03 -3.26 24.06
C GLU A 37 0.55 -1.84 23.75
N ALA A 38 1.46 -0.93 23.40
CA ALA A 38 1.10 0.45 23.02
C ALA A 38 0.29 0.50 21.72
N LEU A 39 0.69 -0.26 20.70
CA LEU A 39 -0.07 -0.33 19.45
C LEU A 39 -1.43 -1.02 19.65
N LEU A 40 -1.49 -1.99 20.56
CA LEU A 40 -2.72 -2.71 20.87
C LEU A 40 -3.75 -1.80 21.54
N ASP A 41 -3.34 -0.88 22.41
CA ASP A 41 -4.21 0.14 22.98
C ASP A 41 -4.92 0.92 21.87
N HIS A 42 -4.16 1.42 20.90
CA HIS A 42 -4.71 2.18 19.76
C HIS A 42 -5.60 1.33 18.84
N ILE A 43 -5.25 0.07 18.60
CA ILE A 43 -6.08 -0.87 17.81
C ILE A 43 -7.41 -1.14 18.52
N GLY A 44 -7.41 -1.16 19.86
CA GLY A 44 -8.59 -1.38 20.67
C GLY A 44 -9.48 -0.15 20.89
N ASP A 45 -9.04 1.04 20.47
CA ASP A 45 -9.76 2.31 20.66
C ASP A 45 -10.86 2.57 19.62
N ASP A 46 -10.92 1.76 18.56
CA ASP A 46 -11.92 1.85 17.49
C ASP A 46 -12.53 0.48 17.13
N LYS A 47 -13.17 0.36 15.96
CA LYS A 47 -13.81 -0.89 15.52
C LYS A 47 -12.87 -1.93 14.93
N THR A 48 -11.54 -1.75 14.99
CA THR A 48 -10.58 -2.66 14.34
C THR A 48 -10.74 -4.10 14.81
N LEU A 49 -10.84 -4.33 16.13
CA LEU A 49 -11.00 -5.67 16.68
C LEU A 49 -12.35 -6.30 16.31
N GLU A 50 -13.43 -5.50 16.27
CA GLU A 50 -14.76 -5.92 15.81
C GLU A 50 -14.71 -6.35 14.34
N GLN A 51 -14.13 -5.53 13.47
CA GLN A 51 -13.97 -5.81 12.04
C GLN A 51 -13.10 -7.04 11.79
N LEU A 52 -12.01 -7.19 12.55
CA LEU A 52 -11.15 -8.38 12.48
C LEU A 52 -11.89 -9.65 12.89
N ARG A 53 -12.69 -9.61 13.97
CA ARG A 53 -13.55 -10.73 14.37
C ARG A 53 -14.60 -11.01 13.28
N ASN A 54 -15.27 -9.99 12.76
CA ASN A 54 -16.29 -10.16 11.72
C ASN A 54 -15.69 -10.81 10.46
N ALA A 55 -14.48 -10.40 10.06
CA ALA A 55 -13.74 -10.96 8.93
C ALA A 55 -13.53 -12.48 9.02
N THR A 56 -13.44 -13.06 10.23
CA THR A 56 -13.32 -14.51 10.40
C THR A 56 -14.56 -15.31 9.98
N HIS A 57 -15.68 -14.65 9.71
CA HIS A 57 -16.91 -15.29 9.23
C HIS A 57 -16.96 -15.40 7.69
N LEU A 58 -15.97 -14.84 6.98
CA LEU A 58 -15.89 -14.99 5.52
C LEU A 58 -15.78 -16.47 5.13
N PRO A 59 -16.54 -16.94 4.13
CA PRO A 59 -16.45 -18.31 3.64
C PRO A 59 -15.03 -18.69 3.20
N GLY A 60 -14.58 -19.85 3.67
CA GLY A 60 -13.27 -20.42 3.32
C GLY A 60 -12.07 -19.64 3.87
N ILE A 61 -12.25 -18.66 4.77
CA ILE A 61 -11.11 -18.02 5.44
C ILE A 61 -10.35 -19.06 6.26
N THR A 62 -9.03 -19.06 6.14
CA THR A 62 -8.18 -20.12 6.69
C THR A 62 -7.05 -19.60 7.57
N ASN A 63 -6.51 -20.48 8.41
CA ASN A 63 -5.54 -20.25 9.48
C ASN A 63 -5.97 -19.14 10.46
N HIS A 64 -5.86 -17.86 10.06
CA HIS A 64 -6.21 -16.70 10.87
C HIS A 64 -6.65 -15.52 9.99
N ALA A 65 -7.61 -14.71 10.47
CA ALA A 65 -7.68 -13.30 10.05
C ALA A 65 -6.62 -12.50 10.82
N ILE A 66 -5.86 -11.63 10.14
CA ILE A 66 -4.68 -10.99 10.72
C ILE A 66 -4.83 -9.47 10.68
N CYS A 67 -4.50 -8.82 11.78
CA CYS A 67 -4.34 -7.37 11.90
C CYS A 67 -2.87 -7.04 12.17
N MET A 68 -2.29 -6.26 11.26
CA MET A 68 -0.91 -5.75 11.31
C MET A 68 -0.76 -4.65 12.37
N PRO A 69 0.47 -4.28 12.76
CA PRO A 69 0.70 -3.33 13.85
C PRO A 69 0.14 -1.91 13.59
N ASP A 70 -0.01 -1.54 12.32
CA ASP A 70 -0.62 -0.30 11.82
C ASP A 70 -2.15 -0.37 11.69
N GLY A 71 -2.76 -1.45 12.19
CA GLY A 71 -4.17 -1.75 12.06
C GLY A 71 -5.08 -0.65 12.60
N HIS A 72 -6.13 -0.31 11.86
CA HIS A 72 -7.14 0.67 12.28
C HIS A 72 -8.47 0.44 11.53
N GLN A 73 -9.54 1.09 12.01
CA GLN A 73 -10.87 0.90 11.46
C GLN A 73 -10.92 1.20 9.95
N GLY A 74 -11.47 0.24 9.20
CA GLY A 74 -11.74 0.33 7.77
C GLY A 74 -13.24 0.24 7.44
N TYR A 75 -13.52 -0.32 6.26
CA TYR A 75 -14.86 -0.65 5.75
C TYR A 75 -15.00 -2.17 5.64
N GLY A 76 -15.84 -2.79 6.47
CA GLY A 76 -15.95 -4.24 6.64
C GLY A 76 -14.69 -4.90 7.24
N PHE A 77 -13.60 -4.93 6.47
CA PHE A 77 -12.28 -5.43 6.87
C PHE A 77 -11.43 -4.28 7.44
N PRO A 78 -10.62 -4.50 8.50
CA PRO A 78 -9.74 -3.45 9.02
C PRO A 78 -8.67 -3.07 7.99
N VAL A 79 -8.22 -1.81 8.01
CA VAL A 79 -6.95 -1.43 7.36
C VAL A 79 -5.82 -1.99 8.23
N GLY A 80 -4.72 -2.46 7.64
CA GLY A 80 -3.78 -3.35 8.32
C GLY A 80 -4.24 -4.82 8.27
N GLY A 81 -5.29 -5.14 7.52
CA GLY A 81 -5.88 -6.47 7.49
C GLY A 81 -5.24 -7.39 6.44
N VAL A 82 -5.01 -8.64 6.83
CA VAL A 82 -4.73 -9.76 5.92
C VAL A 82 -5.69 -10.91 6.18
N GLY A 83 -6.30 -11.45 5.13
CA GLY A 83 -7.14 -12.64 5.19
C GLY A 83 -6.98 -13.48 3.94
N ALA A 84 -6.87 -14.79 4.09
CA ALA A 84 -6.73 -15.71 2.97
C ALA A 84 -7.93 -16.64 2.91
N THR A 85 -8.58 -16.71 1.75
CA THR A 85 -9.73 -17.59 1.49
C THR A 85 -9.41 -18.54 0.35
N ASP A 86 -9.90 -19.78 0.40
CA ASP A 86 -9.62 -20.79 -0.64
C ASP A 86 -10.19 -20.40 -2.01
N THR A 87 -9.43 -20.59 -3.10
CA THR A 87 -9.90 -20.27 -4.46
C THR A 87 -10.92 -21.27 -4.99
N ALA A 88 -11.11 -22.44 -4.35
CA ALA A 88 -12.07 -23.46 -4.75
C ALA A 88 -13.43 -23.33 -4.05
N ASP A 89 -13.46 -23.06 -2.75
CA ASP A 89 -14.69 -23.04 -1.94
C ASP A 89 -14.83 -21.83 -1.00
N GLY A 90 -13.91 -20.85 -1.08
CA GLY A 90 -13.97 -19.60 -0.33
C GLY A 90 -14.73 -18.49 -1.04
N CYS A 91 -14.25 -17.25 -0.87
CA CYS A 91 -14.84 -16.07 -1.49
C CYS A 91 -13.81 -14.97 -1.75
N ILE A 92 -14.12 -14.03 -2.63
CA ILE A 92 -13.36 -12.80 -2.82
C ILE A 92 -14.18 -11.57 -2.39
N SER A 93 -13.62 -10.70 -1.56
CA SER A 93 -14.32 -9.54 -1.00
C SER A 93 -13.66 -8.21 -1.42
N PRO A 94 -14.38 -7.32 -2.15
CA PRO A 94 -13.87 -5.99 -2.44
C PRO A 94 -13.61 -5.14 -1.18
N GLY A 95 -14.40 -5.35 -0.12
CA GLY A 95 -14.21 -4.69 1.17
C GLY A 95 -12.90 -5.08 1.86
N ALA A 96 -12.44 -6.32 1.65
CA ALA A 96 -11.16 -6.83 2.14
C ALA A 96 -9.95 -6.47 1.25
N VAL A 97 -10.18 -5.94 0.04
CA VAL A 97 -9.14 -5.33 -0.81
C VAL A 97 -9.01 -3.82 -0.55
N GLY A 98 -10.15 -3.14 -0.42
CA GLY A 98 -10.22 -1.68 -0.29
C GLY A 98 -10.66 -0.98 -1.58
N TYR A 99 -11.09 0.28 -1.44
CA TYR A 99 -11.60 1.08 -2.56
C TYR A 99 -10.50 1.48 -3.55
N ASP A 100 -9.36 1.95 -3.05
CA ASP A 100 -8.23 2.31 -3.92
C ASP A 100 -7.39 1.06 -4.22
N ILE A 101 -7.87 0.29 -5.20
CA ILE A 101 -7.23 -0.94 -5.67
C ILE A 101 -5.81 -0.63 -6.12
N ASN A 102 -4.84 -1.42 -5.66
CA ASN A 102 -3.41 -1.20 -5.84
C ASN A 102 -2.98 0.23 -5.47
N CYS A 103 -3.59 0.83 -4.44
CA CYS A 103 -2.85 1.80 -3.65
C CYS A 103 -1.56 1.13 -3.20
N GLY A 104 -0.45 1.82 -3.36
CA GLY A 104 0.87 1.26 -3.18
C GLY A 104 1.94 2.31 -3.25
N VAL A 105 3.16 1.89 -3.00
CA VAL A 105 4.32 2.77 -2.92
C VAL A 105 5.39 2.33 -3.91
N ARG A 106 6.09 3.33 -4.44
CA ARG A 106 7.19 3.18 -5.39
C ARG A 106 8.37 4.00 -4.89
N MET A 107 9.51 3.36 -4.70
CA MET A 107 10.75 4.04 -4.33
C MET A 107 11.74 4.03 -5.49
N MET A 108 12.31 5.19 -5.81
CA MET A 108 13.36 5.39 -6.79
C MET A 108 14.64 5.83 -6.08
N THR A 109 15.77 5.18 -6.38
CA THR A 109 17.09 5.57 -5.88
C THR A 109 17.72 6.61 -6.80
N THR A 110 18.77 7.29 -6.34
CA THR A 110 19.62 8.18 -7.14
C THR A 110 21.08 8.02 -6.71
N ASN A 111 22.05 8.51 -7.47
CA ASN A 111 23.43 8.66 -6.99
C ASN A 111 23.71 10.05 -6.37
N LEU A 112 22.65 10.81 -6.08
CA LEU A 112 22.76 12.09 -5.37
C LEU A 112 22.81 11.86 -3.86
N THR A 113 23.51 12.75 -3.18
CA THR A 113 23.58 12.84 -1.73
C THR A 113 22.82 14.06 -1.22
N TYR A 114 22.63 14.17 0.10
CA TYR A 114 22.02 15.38 0.66
C TYR A 114 22.81 16.65 0.35
N GLU A 115 24.14 16.57 0.19
CA GLU A 115 24.96 17.72 -0.21
C GLU A 115 24.59 18.23 -1.62
N ASP A 116 24.26 17.34 -2.55
CA ASP A 116 23.85 17.72 -3.91
C ASP A 116 22.49 18.45 -3.92
N LEU A 117 21.61 18.13 -2.97
CA LEU A 117 20.27 18.72 -2.84
C LEU A 117 20.27 20.08 -2.13
N GLN A 118 21.31 20.39 -1.34
CA GLN A 118 21.37 21.59 -0.52
C GLN A 118 21.30 22.87 -1.35
N GLY A 119 20.29 23.70 -1.06
CA GLY A 119 20.02 24.94 -1.76
C GLY A 119 19.03 24.82 -2.93
N HIS A 120 18.63 23.58 -3.28
CA HIS A 120 17.64 23.30 -4.32
C HIS A 120 16.30 22.80 -3.76
N GLU A 121 16.13 22.68 -2.44
CA GLU A 121 14.95 22.03 -1.83
C GLU A 121 13.63 22.75 -2.17
N GLU A 122 13.63 24.08 -2.11
CA GLU A 122 12.45 24.90 -2.40
C GLU A 122 12.13 24.92 -3.90
N GLU A 123 13.15 25.02 -4.75
CA GLU A 123 13.02 24.94 -6.21
C GLU A 123 12.48 23.57 -6.64
N LEU A 124 13.05 22.49 -6.10
CA LEU A 124 12.69 21.13 -6.44
C LEU A 124 11.25 20.80 -6.03
N VAL A 125 10.84 21.15 -4.80
CA VAL A 125 9.47 20.87 -4.34
C VAL A 125 8.44 21.66 -5.16
N ASP A 126 8.77 22.90 -5.55
CA ASP A 126 7.90 23.73 -6.38
C ASP A 126 7.76 23.17 -7.80
N ALA A 127 8.89 22.81 -8.42
CA ALA A 127 8.90 22.23 -9.75
C ALA A 127 8.18 20.88 -9.80
N LEU A 128 8.39 20.01 -8.80
CA LEU A 128 7.68 18.74 -8.69
C LEU A 128 6.17 18.94 -8.47
N PHE A 129 5.77 19.90 -7.64
CA PHE A 129 4.36 20.18 -7.37
C PHE A 129 3.63 20.72 -8.61
N GLU A 130 4.31 21.54 -9.42
CA GLU A 130 3.79 22.04 -10.69
C GLU A 130 3.69 20.92 -11.74
N ALA A 131 4.71 20.05 -11.82
CA ALA A 131 4.81 19.04 -12.85
C ALA A 131 3.95 17.79 -12.61
N VAL A 132 3.67 17.46 -11.34
CA VAL A 132 2.91 16.26 -10.94
C VAL A 132 1.52 16.65 -10.43
N PRO A 133 0.45 16.37 -11.20
CA PRO A 133 -0.91 16.73 -10.80
C PRO A 133 -1.33 16.06 -9.48
N SER A 134 -1.86 16.88 -8.57
CA SER A 134 -2.45 16.49 -7.29
C SER A 134 -3.86 17.04 -7.13
N GLY A 135 -4.56 16.58 -6.10
CA GLY A 135 -5.92 16.96 -5.72
C GLY A 135 -7.02 16.02 -6.17
N LEU A 136 -8.26 16.43 -5.89
CA LEU A 136 -9.47 15.82 -6.45
C LEU A 136 -9.74 16.25 -7.90
N GLY A 137 -8.96 17.22 -8.41
CA GLY A 137 -9.07 17.75 -9.77
C GLY A 137 -8.74 16.71 -10.84
N GLY A 138 -9.19 16.99 -12.07
CA GLY A 138 -8.73 16.27 -13.26
C GLY A 138 -7.36 16.76 -13.69
N GLY A 139 -6.63 15.92 -14.42
CA GLY A 139 -5.26 16.19 -14.86
C GLY A 139 -4.44 14.91 -14.86
N GLY A 140 -3.33 14.93 -15.58
CA GLY A 140 -2.48 13.76 -15.73
C GLY A 140 -1.23 14.08 -16.53
N VAL A 141 -0.15 13.34 -16.26
CA VAL A 141 1.07 13.39 -17.08
C VAL A 141 0.75 13.03 -18.54
N VAL A 142 -0.21 12.13 -18.75
CA VAL A 142 -0.65 11.70 -20.08
C VAL A 142 -2.11 12.06 -20.28
N LYS A 143 -2.43 12.59 -21.46
CA LYS A 143 -3.82 12.80 -21.87
C LYS A 143 -4.44 11.46 -22.25
N GLY A 144 -5.21 10.87 -21.35
CA GLY A 144 -5.92 9.62 -21.61
C GLY A 144 -6.94 9.76 -22.75
N ASP A 145 -6.89 8.85 -23.71
CA ASP A 145 -8.04 8.52 -24.56
C ASP A 145 -8.58 7.12 -24.27
N ALA A 146 -9.62 6.72 -25.01
CA ALA A 146 -10.28 5.44 -24.76
C ALA A 146 -9.33 4.26 -25.04
N GLU A 147 -8.56 4.35 -26.14
CA GLU A 147 -7.58 3.34 -26.53
C GLU A 147 -6.46 3.23 -25.49
N THR A 148 -5.93 4.38 -25.05
CA THR A 148 -4.91 4.45 -23.99
C THR A 148 -5.38 3.75 -22.71
N ILE A 149 -6.63 3.98 -22.28
CA ILE A 149 -7.15 3.33 -21.07
C ILE A 149 -7.29 1.82 -21.26
N GLU A 150 -7.82 1.36 -22.39
CA GLU A 150 -7.94 -0.09 -22.64
C GLU A 150 -6.56 -0.76 -22.65
N ASP A 151 -5.58 -0.16 -23.32
CA ASP A 151 -4.23 -0.69 -23.39
C ASP A 151 -3.55 -0.73 -22.02
N ILE A 152 -3.69 0.32 -21.21
CA ILE A 152 -3.15 0.35 -19.84
C ILE A 152 -3.77 -0.77 -19.00
N LEU A 153 -5.10 -0.93 -19.04
CA LEU A 153 -5.80 -1.97 -18.29
C LEU A 153 -5.37 -3.37 -18.76
N ALA A 154 -5.17 -3.56 -20.06
CA ALA A 154 -4.83 -4.84 -20.66
C ALA A 154 -3.35 -5.21 -20.54
N ARG A 155 -2.44 -4.23 -20.43
CA ARG A 155 -0.99 -4.45 -20.60
C ARG A 155 -0.12 -3.97 -19.44
N GLY A 156 -0.65 -3.18 -18.50
CA GLY A 156 0.11 -2.64 -17.38
C GLY A 156 1.37 -1.89 -17.82
N MET A 157 2.48 -2.07 -17.10
CA MET A 157 3.73 -1.35 -17.37
C MET A 157 4.35 -1.66 -18.74
N ARG A 158 3.98 -2.75 -19.40
CA ARG A 158 4.41 -3.02 -20.79
C ARG A 158 3.89 -1.97 -21.78
N TRP A 159 2.73 -1.35 -21.52
CA TRP A 159 2.29 -0.19 -22.30
C TRP A 159 3.21 1.01 -22.06
N ALA A 160 3.63 1.24 -20.82
CA ALA A 160 4.49 2.37 -20.47
C ALA A 160 5.89 2.26 -21.12
N VAL A 161 6.42 1.05 -21.29
CA VAL A 161 7.67 0.82 -22.04
C VAL A 161 7.50 1.20 -23.50
N ASP A 162 6.50 0.65 -24.18
CA ASP A 162 6.22 0.93 -25.60
C ASP A 162 5.98 2.43 -25.86
N ALA A 163 5.33 3.10 -24.92
CA ALA A 163 5.04 4.53 -24.98
C ALA A 163 6.23 5.43 -24.58
N GLY A 164 7.36 4.86 -24.14
CA GLY A 164 8.58 5.59 -23.80
C GLY A 164 8.61 6.18 -22.37
N TYR A 165 7.69 5.77 -21.51
CA TYR A 165 7.58 6.23 -20.12
C TYR A 165 8.29 5.32 -19.11
N ALA A 166 8.66 4.11 -19.51
CA ALA A 166 9.34 3.13 -18.67
C ALA A 166 10.52 2.47 -19.41
N THR A 167 11.40 1.85 -18.63
CA THR A 167 12.46 0.97 -19.12
C THR A 167 12.17 -0.48 -18.74
N ASP A 168 12.82 -1.44 -19.39
CA ASP A 168 12.73 -2.86 -18.98
C ASP A 168 13.22 -3.08 -17.54
N ASP A 169 14.17 -2.27 -17.09
CA ASP A 169 14.67 -2.28 -15.71
C ASP A 169 13.56 -1.88 -14.71
N ASP A 170 12.73 -0.90 -15.06
CA ASP A 170 11.57 -0.52 -14.23
C ASP A 170 10.56 -1.67 -14.10
N LEU A 171 10.45 -2.57 -15.08
CA LEU A 171 9.59 -3.76 -14.98
C LEU A 171 10.23 -4.80 -14.04
N ALA A 172 11.52 -5.05 -14.20
CA ALA A 172 12.26 -6.02 -13.37
C ALA A 172 12.31 -5.65 -11.87
N HIS A 173 11.95 -4.41 -11.53
CA HIS A 173 11.94 -3.88 -10.17
C HIS A 173 10.52 -3.51 -9.69
N CYS A 174 9.47 -4.02 -10.35
CA CYS A 174 8.09 -3.83 -9.93
C CYS A 174 7.50 -5.17 -9.46
N GLU A 175 6.62 -5.13 -8.44
CA GLU A 175 5.83 -6.29 -8.05
C GLU A 175 5.08 -6.88 -9.26
N ASP A 176 5.17 -8.20 -9.45
CA ASP A 176 4.65 -8.95 -10.60
C ASP A 176 5.09 -8.34 -11.95
N GLU A 177 6.27 -7.72 -11.99
CA GLU A 177 6.85 -7.05 -13.15
C GLU A 177 5.91 -5.99 -13.76
N GLY A 178 5.04 -5.40 -12.93
CA GLY A 178 4.10 -4.36 -13.30
C GLY A 178 2.95 -4.82 -14.21
N PHE A 179 2.62 -6.12 -14.19
CA PHE A 179 1.57 -6.69 -15.04
C PHE A 179 0.81 -7.87 -14.40
N ARG A 180 -0.51 -7.75 -14.31
CA ARG A 180 -1.44 -8.85 -14.03
C ARG A 180 -2.02 -9.39 -15.34
N ASP A 181 -1.75 -10.65 -15.61
CA ASP A 181 -2.24 -11.41 -16.77
C ASP A 181 -3.73 -11.79 -16.67
N ASP A 182 -4.23 -11.94 -15.44
CA ASP A 182 -5.65 -12.14 -15.14
C ASP A 182 -6.55 -10.94 -15.51
N ALA A 183 -5.96 -9.79 -15.88
CA ALA A 183 -6.70 -8.56 -16.16
C ALA A 183 -7.72 -8.73 -17.29
N ARG A 184 -8.96 -8.30 -17.02
CA ARG A 184 -10.07 -8.30 -17.97
C ARG A 184 -10.67 -6.89 -18.07
N PRO A 185 -10.15 -6.04 -18.97
CA PRO A 185 -10.65 -4.68 -19.15
C PRO A 185 -12.15 -4.61 -19.48
N GLU A 186 -12.72 -5.64 -20.11
CA GLU A 186 -14.15 -5.75 -20.41
C GLU A 186 -15.04 -5.78 -19.15
N PHE A 187 -14.49 -6.20 -18.01
CA PHE A 187 -15.18 -6.25 -16.72
C PHE A 187 -15.06 -4.95 -15.92
N VAL A 188 -14.33 -3.95 -16.42
CA VAL A 188 -14.25 -2.60 -15.84
C VAL A 188 -15.35 -1.73 -16.46
N SER A 189 -16.19 -1.13 -15.64
CA SER A 189 -17.32 -0.32 -16.12
C SER A 189 -16.83 0.90 -16.91
N GLN A 190 -17.63 1.36 -17.89
CA GLN A 190 -17.32 2.58 -18.63
C GLN A 190 -17.15 3.79 -17.70
N LYS A 191 -17.95 3.85 -16.62
CA LYS A 191 -17.86 4.90 -15.62
C LYS A 191 -16.50 4.88 -14.90
N ALA A 192 -15.97 3.71 -14.59
CA ALA A 192 -14.63 3.57 -13.99
C ALA A 192 -13.54 4.01 -14.99
N LYS A 193 -13.64 3.58 -16.26
CA LYS A 193 -12.73 3.99 -17.34
C LYS A 193 -12.73 5.50 -17.56
N ASP A 194 -13.90 6.14 -17.60
CA ASP A 194 -14.05 7.58 -17.77
C ASP A 194 -13.43 8.37 -16.61
N ARG A 195 -13.54 7.87 -15.37
CA ARG A 195 -12.88 8.47 -14.21
C ARG A 195 -11.36 8.33 -14.31
N GLY A 196 -10.85 7.14 -14.60
CA GLY A 196 -9.41 6.89 -14.76
C GLY A 196 -8.77 7.71 -15.88
N ARG A 197 -9.47 7.85 -17.01
CA ARG A 197 -9.03 8.62 -18.19
C ARG A 197 -8.62 10.05 -17.87
N ASN A 198 -9.29 10.68 -16.91
CA ASN A 198 -9.05 12.07 -16.52
C ASN A 198 -7.97 12.22 -15.44
N GLN A 199 -7.35 11.13 -14.99
CA GLN A 199 -6.51 11.08 -13.79
C GLN A 199 -5.17 10.32 -14.00
N ILE A 200 -4.85 9.96 -15.25
CA ILE A 200 -3.67 9.13 -15.58
C ILE A 200 -2.37 9.89 -15.32
N GLY A 201 -1.51 9.38 -14.45
CA GLY A 201 -0.29 10.07 -14.02
C GLY A 201 -0.59 11.22 -13.06
N SER A 202 -1.38 10.96 -12.01
CA SER A 202 -1.68 11.91 -10.95
C SER A 202 -1.59 11.25 -9.57
N LEU A 203 -1.18 12.02 -8.56
CA LEU A 203 -1.17 11.58 -7.16
C LEU A 203 -2.61 11.48 -6.64
N GLY A 204 -3.31 12.59 -6.84
CA GLY A 204 -4.52 13.05 -6.15
C GLY A 204 -4.59 12.84 -4.65
N SER A 205 -5.76 12.96 -4.04
CA SER A 205 -5.89 13.30 -2.61
C SER A 205 -5.68 12.18 -1.58
N GLY A 206 -5.62 12.58 -0.30
CA GLY A 206 -5.66 11.70 0.85
C GLY A 206 -4.28 11.52 1.45
N ASN A 207 -3.93 10.27 1.76
CA ASN A 207 -2.58 9.91 2.21
C ASN A 207 -1.58 9.79 1.04
N HIS A 208 -1.96 10.12 -0.19
CA HIS A 208 -1.06 10.06 -1.34
C HIS A 208 -0.09 11.22 -1.37
N PHE A 209 1.14 10.95 -1.79
CA PHE A 209 2.20 11.94 -1.83
C PHE A 209 3.33 11.59 -2.80
N LEU A 210 4.19 12.57 -3.06
CA LEU A 210 5.53 12.38 -3.59
C LEU A 210 6.51 13.01 -2.60
N GLU A 211 7.46 12.23 -2.11
CA GLU A 211 8.47 12.68 -1.16
C GLU A 211 9.87 12.47 -1.70
N VAL A 212 10.70 13.52 -1.66
CA VAL A 212 12.15 13.38 -1.80
C VAL A 212 12.69 13.19 -0.39
N GLN A 213 13.40 12.09 -0.17
CA GLN A 213 13.87 11.65 1.13
C GLN A 213 15.38 11.40 1.10
N ARG A 214 15.99 11.42 2.28
CA ARG A 214 17.39 11.06 2.50
C ARG A 214 17.45 9.75 3.27
N VAL A 215 18.32 8.83 2.88
CA VAL A 215 18.65 7.64 3.70
C VAL A 215 19.44 8.09 4.93
N THR A 216 18.87 7.90 6.12
CA THR A 216 19.49 8.32 7.39
C THR A 216 20.26 7.20 8.07
N ASP A 217 19.74 5.98 7.97
CA ASP A 217 20.28 4.82 8.67
C ASP A 217 20.27 3.59 7.74
N VAL A 218 21.32 2.79 7.83
CA VAL A 218 21.43 1.47 7.20
C VAL A 218 21.58 0.44 8.31
N TYR A 219 20.71 -0.57 8.31
CA TYR A 219 20.65 -1.62 9.34
C TYR A 219 21.24 -2.95 8.87
N ARG A 220 21.29 -3.16 7.55
CA ARG A 220 21.80 -4.39 6.90
C ARG A 220 22.58 -4.02 5.65
N ASP A 221 23.89 -3.90 5.79
CA ASP A 221 24.77 -3.40 4.74
C ASP A 221 24.71 -4.25 3.45
N ASP A 222 24.69 -5.58 3.58
CA ASP A 222 24.66 -6.52 2.46
C ASP A 222 23.36 -6.45 1.64
N VAL A 223 22.24 -6.32 2.34
CA VAL A 223 20.92 -6.16 1.71
C VAL A 223 20.75 -4.76 1.13
N ALA A 224 21.22 -3.73 1.86
CA ALA A 224 21.17 -2.35 1.39
C ALA A 224 22.00 -2.16 0.11
N GLU A 225 23.22 -2.72 0.05
CA GLU A 225 24.04 -2.73 -1.16
C GLU A 225 23.30 -3.40 -2.34
N SER A 226 22.65 -4.54 -2.09
CA SER A 226 21.85 -5.24 -3.10
C SER A 226 20.62 -4.44 -3.56
N PHE A 227 20.06 -3.60 -2.68
CA PHE A 227 18.98 -2.66 -2.98
C PHE A 227 19.49 -1.34 -3.57
N GLY A 228 20.81 -1.14 -3.71
CA GLY A 228 21.37 0.13 -4.16
C GLY A 228 21.10 1.29 -3.21
N LEU A 229 21.05 1.00 -1.90
CA LEU A 229 20.82 1.95 -0.82
C LEU A 229 22.09 2.23 -0.03
N GLU A 230 22.41 3.51 0.14
CA GLU A 230 23.57 3.96 0.90
C GLU A 230 23.18 5.11 1.84
N ALA A 231 23.89 5.26 2.96
CA ALA A 231 23.66 6.37 3.86
C ALA A 231 23.88 7.72 3.14
N ASP A 232 23.07 8.71 3.48
CA ASP A 232 23.09 10.06 2.88
C ASP A 232 22.57 10.17 1.43
N GLN A 233 22.20 9.05 0.81
CA GLN A 233 21.65 9.02 -0.54
C GLN A 233 20.25 9.66 -0.59
N ILE A 234 19.96 10.36 -1.69
CA ILE A 234 18.63 10.85 -2.02
C ILE A 234 17.82 9.76 -2.72
N VAL A 235 16.61 9.54 -2.22
CA VAL A 235 15.61 8.65 -2.81
C VAL A 235 14.30 9.40 -3.00
N VAL A 236 13.44 8.92 -3.89
CA VAL A 236 12.10 9.48 -4.10
C VAL A 236 11.06 8.41 -3.83
N LEU A 237 10.11 8.70 -2.93
CA LEU A 237 8.99 7.85 -2.59
C LEU A 237 7.70 8.42 -3.20
N ILE A 238 7.00 7.61 -3.99
CA ILE A 238 5.72 7.94 -4.61
C ILE A 238 4.66 7.03 -4.01
N HIS A 239 3.63 7.61 -3.41
CA HIS A 239 2.48 6.89 -2.85
C HIS A 239 1.20 7.32 -3.57
N CYS A 240 0.65 6.43 -4.39
CA CYS A 240 -0.69 6.59 -4.97
C CYS A 240 -1.25 5.26 -5.46
N GLY A 241 -2.52 5.25 -5.85
CA GLY A 241 -3.21 4.06 -6.36
C GLY A 241 -3.84 4.21 -7.73
N SER A 242 -4.96 3.49 -7.91
CA SER A 242 -5.74 3.44 -9.15
C SER A 242 -6.73 4.59 -9.29
N ARG A 243 -6.67 5.58 -8.38
CA ARG A 243 -7.43 6.82 -8.44
C ARG A 243 -8.94 6.53 -8.45
N GLY A 244 -9.71 7.30 -9.21
CA GLY A 244 -11.15 7.09 -9.34
C GLY A 244 -11.54 5.79 -10.04
N LEU A 245 -10.63 5.14 -10.78
CA LEU A 245 -10.91 3.92 -11.52
C LEU A 245 -11.10 2.73 -10.58
N GLY A 246 -10.15 2.45 -9.69
CA GLY A 246 -10.30 1.37 -8.72
C GLY A 246 -11.42 1.64 -7.73
N HIS A 247 -11.57 2.89 -7.25
CA HIS A 247 -12.68 3.24 -6.37
C HIS A 247 -14.03 2.94 -7.03
N GLN A 248 -14.20 3.30 -8.30
CA GLN A 248 -15.45 3.02 -9.00
C GLN A 248 -15.64 1.53 -9.24
N THR A 249 -14.57 0.81 -9.58
CA THR A 249 -14.59 -0.65 -9.75
C THR A 249 -15.04 -1.34 -8.47
N CYS A 250 -14.43 -1.03 -7.32
CA CYS A 250 -14.83 -1.55 -6.02
C CYS A 250 -16.29 -1.22 -5.70
N THR A 251 -16.73 0.02 -5.94
CA THR A 251 -18.13 0.44 -5.72
C THR A 251 -19.12 -0.35 -6.58
N ASP A 252 -18.78 -0.59 -7.85
CA ASP A 252 -19.66 -1.27 -8.79
C ASP A 252 -19.84 -2.74 -8.39
N TYR A 253 -18.75 -3.43 -8.00
CA TYR A 253 -18.80 -4.83 -7.59
C TYR A 253 -19.41 -5.04 -6.20
N LEU A 254 -19.15 -4.18 -5.22
CA LEU A 254 -19.84 -4.24 -3.92
C LEU A 254 -21.36 -4.20 -4.12
N ARG A 255 -21.84 -3.26 -4.93
CA ARG A 255 -23.27 -3.10 -5.19
C ARG A 255 -23.88 -4.30 -5.93
N ARG A 256 -23.13 -4.95 -6.82
CA ARG A 256 -23.58 -6.16 -7.52
C ARG A 256 -23.63 -7.36 -6.58
N ILE A 257 -22.60 -7.54 -5.75
CA ILE A 257 -22.57 -8.59 -4.73
C ILE A 257 -23.75 -8.44 -3.76
N GLU A 258 -24.04 -7.22 -3.31
CA GLU A 258 -25.21 -6.91 -2.48
C GLU A 258 -26.55 -7.29 -3.08
N GLN A 259 -26.65 -7.32 -4.42
CA GLN A 259 -27.89 -7.66 -5.13
C GLN A 259 -27.96 -9.14 -5.50
N GLU A 260 -26.84 -9.73 -5.91
CA GLU A 260 -26.78 -11.08 -6.47
C GLU A 260 -26.49 -12.15 -5.41
N HIS A 261 -25.91 -11.78 -4.26
CA HIS A 261 -25.54 -12.67 -3.16
C HIS A 261 -26.09 -12.20 -1.80
N ALA A 262 -27.28 -11.60 -1.78
CA ALA A 262 -27.91 -11.10 -0.55
C ALA A 262 -28.05 -12.18 0.54
N ASP A 263 -28.34 -13.42 0.17
CA ASP A 263 -28.45 -14.54 1.12
C ASP A 263 -27.14 -14.78 1.88
N LEU A 264 -25.98 -14.72 1.19
CA LEU A 264 -24.67 -14.82 1.83
C LEU A 264 -24.43 -13.67 2.82
N LEU A 265 -24.90 -12.46 2.49
CA LEU A 265 -24.72 -11.29 3.34
C LEU A 265 -25.58 -11.33 4.60
N ASP A 266 -26.74 -11.99 4.54
CA ASP A 266 -27.60 -12.15 5.71
C ASP A 266 -27.02 -13.14 6.73
N ASP A 267 -26.11 -14.03 6.29
CA ASP A 267 -25.35 -14.94 7.15
C ASP A 267 -24.07 -14.29 7.73
N LEU A 268 -23.66 -13.12 7.23
CA LEU A 268 -22.48 -12.41 7.73
C LEU A 268 -22.84 -11.45 8.88
N PRO A 269 -21.94 -11.28 9.88
CA PRO A 269 -22.17 -10.37 11.00
C PRO A 269 -22.20 -8.89 10.58
N ASP A 270 -21.64 -8.56 9.41
CA ASP A 270 -21.60 -7.21 8.86
C ASP A 270 -21.77 -7.25 7.34
N LYS A 271 -22.67 -6.43 6.81
CA LYS A 271 -22.93 -6.31 5.36
C LYS A 271 -21.76 -5.65 4.62
N GLU A 272 -20.91 -4.90 5.31
CA GLU A 272 -19.68 -4.33 4.72
C GLU A 272 -18.64 -5.40 4.36
N LEU A 273 -18.81 -6.65 4.81
CA LEU A 273 -17.98 -7.80 4.41
C LEU A 273 -18.45 -8.47 3.11
N ALA A 274 -19.16 -7.72 2.26
CA ALA A 274 -19.70 -8.27 1.03
C ALA A 274 -18.64 -9.00 0.19
N ALA A 275 -18.95 -10.25 -0.19
CA ALA A 275 -18.04 -11.14 -0.90
C ALA A 275 -18.76 -11.94 -1.99
N ALA A 276 -18.05 -12.23 -3.07
CA ALA A 276 -18.51 -13.13 -4.12
C ALA A 276 -17.95 -14.54 -3.86
N PRO A 277 -18.79 -15.60 -3.82
CA PRO A 277 -18.31 -16.98 -3.68
C PRO A 277 -17.32 -17.38 -4.78
N ALA A 278 -16.29 -18.11 -4.42
CA ALA A 278 -15.33 -18.66 -5.38
C ALA A 278 -16.04 -19.49 -6.47
N GLY A 279 -15.55 -19.40 -7.71
CA GLY A 279 -16.16 -20.06 -8.87
C GLY A 279 -17.48 -19.46 -9.38
N SER A 280 -18.03 -18.42 -8.72
CA SER A 280 -19.15 -17.65 -9.27
C SER A 280 -18.70 -16.75 -10.42
N GLU A 281 -19.62 -16.45 -11.35
CA GLU A 281 -19.35 -15.51 -12.45
C GLU A 281 -18.91 -14.14 -11.90
N LEU A 282 -19.56 -13.66 -10.84
CA LEU A 282 -19.26 -12.36 -10.23
C LEU A 282 -17.88 -12.33 -9.56
N ALA A 283 -17.40 -13.43 -9.00
CA ALA A 283 -16.04 -13.52 -8.44
C ALA A 283 -14.98 -13.42 -9.54
N GLU A 284 -15.15 -14.14 -10.65
CA GLU A 284 -14.23 -14.08 -11.80
C GLU A 284 -14.24 -12.70 -12.47
N GLU A 285 -15.43 -12.09 -12.62
CA GLU A 285 -15.56 -10.74 -13.14
C GLU A 285 -14.87 -9.71 -12.24
N TYR A 286 -15.10 -9.77 -10.93
CA TYR A 286 -14.45 -8.86 -9.97
C TYR A 286 -12.94 -9.05 -9.99
N TYR A 287 -12.45 -10.28 -9.92
CA TYR A 287 -11.01 -10.57 -9.91
C TYR A 287 -10.33 -10.06 -11.19
N GLY A 288 -10.94 -10.27 -12.36
CA GLY A 288 -10.44 -9.75 -13.63
C GLY A 288 -10.47 -8.22 -13.72
N ALA A 289 -11.53 -7.57 -13.22
CA ALA A 289 -11.64 -6.11 -13.17
C ALA A 289 -10.66 -5.48 -12.17
N MET A 290 -10.45 -6.12 -11.02
CA MET A 290 -9.44 -5.74 -10.03
C MET A 290 -8.04 -5.84 -10.64
N CYS A 291 -7.71 -6.94 -11.33
CA CYS A 291 -6.43 -7.10 -12.05
C CYS A 291 -6.20 -6.01 -13.10
N ALA A 292 -7.24 -5.60 -13.82
CA ALA A 292 -7.16 -4.45 -14.71
C ALA A 292 -6.90 -3.12 -13.96
N ALA A 293 -7.58 -2.89 -12.82
CA ALA A 293 -7.33 -1.72 -11.99
C ALA A 293 -5.92 -1.71 -11.34
N ILE A 294 -5.38 -2.89 -11.02
CA ILE A 294 -4.00 -3.08 -10.55
C ILE A 294 -3.01 -2.60 -11.63
N ASN A 295 -3.20 -3.03 -12.88
CA ASN A 295 -2.40 -2.59 -14.03
C ASN A 295 -2.42 -1.07 -14.20
N PHE A 296 -3.59 -0.45 -14.04
CA PHE A 296 -3.73 1.01 -14.11
C PHE A 296 -2.93 1.74 -13.04
N ALA A 297 -2.93 1.27 -11.79
CA ALA A 297 -2.20 1.91 -10.70
C ALA A 297 -0.67 1.84 -10.89
N TRP A 298 -0.12 0.72 -11.39
CA TRP A 298 1.31 0.62 -11.69
C TRP A 298 1.72 1.59 -12.79
N VAL A 299 0.92 1.71 -13.85
CA VAL A 299 1.16 2.72 -14.89
C VAL A 299 1.04 4.14 -14.32
N ASN A 300 0.08 4.40 -13.44
CA ASN A 300 -0.06 5.69 -12.79
C ASN A 300 1.21 6.09 -12.02
N ARG A 301 1.75 5.18 -11.19
CA ARG A 301 3.01 5.39 -10.46
C ARG A 301 4.21 5.55 -11.40
N GLN A 302 4.27 4.76 -12.48
CA GLN A 302 5.32 4.87 -13.50
C GLN A 302 5.34 6.23 -14.19
N LEU A 303 4.17 6.76 -14.56
CA LEU A 303 4.08 8.07 -15.21
C LEU A 303 4.50 9.20 -14.27
N ILE A 304 4.17 9.10 -12.98
CA ILE A 304 4.64 10.05 -11.97
C ILE A 304 6.16 9.96 -11.84
N MET A 305 6.73 8.75 -11.72
CA MET A 305 8.17 8.55 -11.64
C MET A 305 8.90 9.08 -12.88
N HIS A 306 8.35 8.87 -14.08
CA HIS A 306 8.88 9.45 -15.32
C HIS A 306 8.91 10.97 -15.24
N ARG A 307 7.81 11.59 -14.81
CA ARG A 307 7.74 13.04 -14.65
C ARG A 307 8.70 13.58 -13.60
N THR A 308 8.90 12.84 -12.51
CA THR A 308 9.90 13.15 -11.49
C THR A 308 11.31 13.13 -12.08
N ARG A 309 11.65 12.13 -12.91
CA ARG A 309 12.95 12.06 -13.61
C ARG A 309 13.18 13.29 -14.49
N GLU A 310 12.17 13.77 -15.21
CA GLU A 310 12.25 15.00 -16.01
C GLU A 310 12.54 16.23 -15.13
N VAL A 311 11.80 16.39 -14.02
CA VAL A 311 11.99 17.53 -13.11
C VAL A 311 13.37 17.53 -12.46
N PHE A 312 13.85 16.37 -12.00
CA PHE A 312 15.22 16.27 -11.49
C PHE A 312 16.24 16.63 -12.57
N ALA A 313 16.03 16.18 -13.81
CA ALA A 313 16.95 16.50 -14.90
C ALA A 313 17.01 18.00 -15.20
N ASP A 314 15.88 18.69 -15.13
CA ASP A 314 15.80 20.14 -15.31
C ASP A 314 16.43 20.91 -14.15
N VAL A 315 16.16 20.52 -12.89
CA VAL A 315 16.66 21.23 -11.69
C VAL A 315 18.17 21.04 -11.53
N PHE A 316 18.69 19.84 -11.80
CA PHE A 316 20.11 19.52 -11.63
C PHE A 316 20.95 19.67 -12.91
N ASP A 317 20.34 20.07 -14.03
CA ASP A 317 20.97 20.17 -15.36
C ASP A 317 21.77 18.90 -15.72
N ARG A 318 21.18 17.73 -15.46
CA ARG A 318 21.83 16.42 -15.58
C ARG A 318 20.83 15.36 -16.01
N ASP A 319 21.17 14.49 -16.97
CA ASP A 319 20.24 13.43 -17.39
C ASP A 319 19.93 12.49 -16.22
N TRP A 320 18.68 12.07 -16.10
CA TRP A 320 18.24 11.18 -15.02
C TRP A 320 19.00 9.84 -14.99
N ARG A 321 19.51 9.38 -16.14
CA ARG A 321 20.34 8.17 -16.21
C ARG A 321 21.72 8.41 -15.61
N ASP A 322 22.28 9.60 -15.80
CA ASP A 322 23.55 9.98 -15.18
C ASP A 322 23.40 10.14 -13.67
N MET A 323 22.21 10.55 -13.20
CA MET A 323 21.84 10.57 -11.78
C MET A 323 21.44 9.19 -11.23
N GLU A 324 21.51 8.14 -12.06
CA GLU A 324 21.14 6.76 -11.71
C GLU A 324 19.77 6.66 -11.06
N MET A 325 18.79 7.40 -11.59
CA MET A 325 17.42 7.41 -11.07
C MET A 325 16.67 6.10 -11.41
N ARG A 326 16.97 5.03 -10.68
CA ARG A 326 16.46 3.66 -10.91
C ARG A 326 15.34 3.29 -9.95
N LEU A 327 14.40 2.46 -10.42
CA LEU A 327 13.37 1.91 -9.54
C LEU A 327 14.03 0.96 -8.54
N LEU A 328 13.92 1.23 -7.24
CA LEU A 328 14.17 0.22 -6.22
C LEU A 328 13.02 -0.77 -6.26
N TYR A 329 11.84 -0.38 -5.80
CA TYR A 329 10.71 -1.30 -5.83
C TYR A 329 9.38 -0.57 -5.89
N ASP A 330 8.39 -1.23 -6.49
CA ASP A 330 7.00 -0.81 -6.49
C ASP A 330 6.14 -1.95 -5.93
N VAL A 331 5.42 -1.68 -4.84
CA VAL A 331 4.64 -2.67 -4.11
C VAL A 331 3.25 -2.16 -3.75
N ALA A 332 2.25 -3.04 -3.91
CA ALA A 332 0.86 -2.80 -3.57
C ALA A 332 0.60 -3.02 -2.07
N HIS A 333 -0.39 -2.31 -1.52
CA HIS A 333 -0.93 -2.61 -0.18
C HIS A 333 -2.45 -2.72 -0.08
N ASN A 334 -3.17 -2.56 -1.20
CA ASN A 334 -4.61 -2.80 -1.31
C ASN A 334 -4.88 -3.74 -2.50
N ILE A 335 -4.86 -5.04 -2.27
CA ILE A 335 -4.91 -6.03 -3.36
C ILE A 335 -5.42 -7.39 -2.86
N ALA A 336 -6.06 -8.16 -3.72
CA ALA A 336 -6.17 -9.61 -3.54
C ALA A 336 -5.32 -10.32 -4.61
N LYS A 337 -4.61 -11.37 -4.22
CA LYS A 337 -3.82 -12.20 -5.14
C LYS A 337 -4.12 -13.67 -4.94
N LYS A 338 -4.13 -14.43 -6.04
CA LYS A 338 -4.04 -15.90 -5.99
C LYS A 338 -2.61 -16.27 -5.65
N GLU A 339 -2.40 -16.87 -4.48
CA GLU A 339 -1.08 -17.28 -3.99
C GLU A 339 -1.15 -18.68 -3.38
N VAL A 340 -0.07 -19.45 -3.53
CA VAL A 340 0.04 -20.79 -2.95
C VAL A 340 0.70 -20.70 -1.57
N HIS A 341 -0.03 -21.17 -0.56
CA HIS A 341 0.40 -21.19 0.84
C HIS A 341 0.09 -22.55 1.49
N MET A 342 0.78 -22.83 2.60
CA MET A 342 0.53 -24.04 3.39
C MET A 342 -0.66 -23.82 4.32
N VAL A 343 -1.65 -24.70 4.23
CA VAL A 343 -2.86 -24.73 5.06
C VAL A 343 -3.03 -26.15 5.56
N ASP A 344 -3.03 -26.34 6.88
CA ASP A 344 -3.14 -27.67 7.52
C ASP A 344 -2.12 -28.71 7.00
N GLY A 345 -0.95 -28.26 6.56
CA GLY A 345 0.10 -29.13 6.02
C GLY A 345 -0.06 -29.49 4.53
N GLU A 346 -1.00 -28.87 3.83
CA GLU A 346 -1.21 -29.04 2.38
C GLU A 346 -1.04 -27.69 1.65
N GLU A 347 -0.49 -27.73 0.43
CA GLU A 347 -0.46 -26.54 -0.44
C GLU A 347 -1.86 -26.25 -0.97
N ARG A 348 -2.31 -25.01 -0.79
CA ARG A 348 -3.59 -24.52 -1.32
C ARG A 348 -3.38 -23.19 -2.02
N GLU A 349 -4.11 -22.99 -3.11
CA GLU A 349 -4.20 -21.70 -3.76
C GLU A 349 -5.29 -20.87 -3.04
N LEU A 350 -4.91 -19.67 -2.60
CA LEU A 350 -5.76 -18.80 -1.79
C LEU A 350 -5.90 -17.43 -2.47
N TYR A 351 -7.08 -16.82 -2.34
CA TYR A 351 -7.23 -15.37 -2.45
C TYR A 351 -6.69 -14.72 -1.19
N VAL A 352 -5.43 -14.25 -1.24
CA VAL A 352 -4.82 -13.48 -0.15
C VAL A 352 -5.21 -12.03 -0.31
N HIS A 353 -6.15 -11.59 0.52
CA HIS A 353 -6.61 -10.21 0.62
C HIS A 353 -5.67 -9.42 1.53
N ARG A 354 -5.18 -8.29 1.05
CA ARG A 354 -4.37 -7.33 1.79
C ARG A 354 -5.01 -5.96 1.66
N LYS A 355 -5.35 -5.34 2.79
CA LYS A 355 -5.90 -3.98 2.85
C LYS A 355 -5.12 -3.17 3.86
N GLY A 356 -4.31 -2.25 3.36
CA GLY A 356 -3.24 -1.64 4.14
C GLY A 356 -2.27 -2.70 4.68
N ALA A 357 -1.89 -3.67 3.85
CA ALA A 357 -0.86 -4.63 4.19
C ALA A 357 -0.06 -4.98 2.93
N THR A 358 1.24 -5.21 3.09
CA THR A 358 2.17 -5.33 1.96
C THR A 358 2.62 -6.77 1.81
N ARG A 359 2.79 -7.28 0.58
CA ARG A 359 3.46 -8.57 0.36
C ARG A 359 4.92 -8.46 0.83
N ALA A 360 5.43 -9.50 1.47
CA ALA A 360 6.73 -9.53 2.14
C ALA A 360 7.44 -10.87 1.93
N PHE A 361 7.49 -11.36 0.69
CA PHE A 361 8.06 -12.67 0.37
C PHE A 361 9.56 -12.75 0.70
N PRO A 362 10.00 -13.81 1.41
CA PRO A 362 11.41 -14.01 1.72
C PRO A 362 12.20 -14.43 0.47
N ALA A 363 13.52 -14.42 0.58
CA ALA A 363 14.42 -14.89 -0.47
C ALA A 363 14.09 -16.33 -0.93
N GLY A 364 14.37 -16.63 -2.20
CA GLY A 364 14.17 -17.94 -2.82
C GLY A 364 12.77 -18.20 -3.35
N ARG A 365 11.83 -17.25 -3.21
CA ARG A 365 10.49 -17.36 -3.78
C ARG A 365 10.51 -17.19 -5.31
N PRO A 366 9.89 -18.10 -6.08
CA PRO A 366 9.89 -18.02 -7.55
C PRO A 366 9.10 -16.83 -8.09
N GLU A 367 8.20 -16.26 -7.30
CA GLU A 367 7.41 -15.08 -7.66
C GLU A 367 8.17 -13.76 -7.50
N LEU A 368 9.38 -13.78 -6.93
CA LEU A 368 10.20 -12.59 -6.84
C LEU A 368 10.83 -12.28 -8.20
N PRO A 369 10.89 -10.99 -8.59
CA PRO A 369 11.70 -10.60 -9.73
C PRO A 369 13.17 -11.05 -9.54
N PRO A 370 13.89 -11.39 -10.62
CA PRO A 370 15.26 -11.90 -10.53
C PRO A 370 16.22 -11.02 -9.71
N ALA A 371 16.01 -9.71 -9.70
CA ALA A 371 16.79 -8.75 -8.91
C ALA A 371 16.75 -9.02 -7.39
N TYR A 372 15.70 -9.70 -6.91
CA TYR A 372 15.41 -9.89 -5.49
C TYR A 372 15.38 -11.34 -5.03
N ALA A 373 15.61 -12.28 -5.95
CA ALA A 373 15.50 -13.70 -5.69
C ALA A 373 16.39 -14.15 -4.52
N ASP A 374 17.61 -13.61 -4.42
CA ASP A 374 18.59 -14.05 -3.40
C ASP A 374 18.50 -13.29 -2.08
N VAL A 375 17.88 -12.12 -2.06
CA VAL A 375 17.87 -11.21 -0.89
C VAL A 375 16.48 -11.06 -0.24
N GLY A 376 15.43 -11.42 -0.96
CA GLY A 376 14.04 -11.27 -0.53
C GLY A 376 13.43 -9.97 -1.05
N GLN A 377 12.09 -9.90 -1.01
CA GLN A 377 11.36 -8.78 -1.57
C GLN A 377 11.64 -7.47 -0.82
N PRO A 378 11.93 -6.36 -1.50
CA PRO A 378 11.84 -5.05 -0.85
C PRO A 378 10.42 -4.79 -0.37
N VAL A 379 10.30 -4.21 0.82
CA VAL A 379 9.05 -3.74 1.41
C VAL A 379 9.28 -2.29 1.81
N ILE A 380 8.40 -1.39 1.37
CA ILE A 380 8.53 0.04 1.64
C ILE A 380 7.39 0.45 2.57
N ILE A 381 7.72 0.98 3.73
CA ILE A 381 6.79 1.39 4.78
C ILE A 381 6.80 2.92 4.90
N PRO A 382 5.89 3.64 4.24
CA PRO A 382 5.70 5.07 4.44
C PRO A 382 5.26 5.39 5.86
N GLY A 383 5.93 6.34 6.51
CA GLY A 383 5.47 6.90 7.79
C GLY A 383 4.52 8.08 7.59
N SER A 384 4.97 9.26 8.01
CA SER A 384 4.26 10.52 7.83
C SER A 384 5.21 11.59 7.32
N MET A 385 4.67 12.76 6.97
CA MET A 385 5.46 13.89 6.44
C MET A 385 6.56 14.39 7.38
N GLY A 386 6.64 13.92 8.64
CA GLY A 386 7.69 14.29 9.60
C GLY A 386 8.24 13.12 10.44
N ALA A 387 7.93 11.86 10.12
CA ALA A 387 8.40 10.70 10.91
C ALA A 387 9.44 9.82 10.17
N GLY A 388 9.62 10.03 8.87
CA GLY A 388 10.44 9.18 8.01
C GLY A 388 9.67 8.00 7.42
N SER A 389 10.38 7.16 6.68
CA SER A 389 9.89 5.91 6.09
C SER A 389 10.95 4.81 6.26
N TYR A 390 10.58 3.57 6.01
CA TYR A 390 11.51 2.44 6.08
C TYR A 390 11.51 1.62 4.79
N VAL A 391 12.68 1.06 4.49
CA VAL A 391 12.84 -0.06 3.57
C VAL A 391 13.17 -1.30 4.39
N LEU A 392 12.39 -2.35 4.21
CA LEU A 392 12.60 -3.67 4.78
C LEU A 392 12.84 -4.67 3.65
N ARG A 393 13.24 -5.89 4.02
CA ARG A 393 13.12 -7.07 3.15
C ARG A 393 12.07 -8.03 3.69
N GLY A 394 11.50 -8.87 2.82
CA GLY A 394 10.61 -9.95 3.24
C GLY A 394 11.28 -10.87 4.26
N GLY A 395 10.66 -11.00 5.44
CA GLY A 395 11.21 -11.74 6.56
C GLY A 395 10.94 -13.24 6.46
N ASP A 396 11.81 -14.06 7.06
CA ASP A 396 11.76 -15.52 6.95
C ASP A 396 10.51 -16.13 7.61
N GLN A 397 9.87 -15.43 8.55
CA GLN A 397 8.63 -15.88 9.21
C GLN A 397 7.36 -15.37 8.54
N SER A 398 7.48 -14.52 7.50
CA SER A 398 6.32 -13.90 6.84
C SER A 398 5.36 -14.93 6.24
N LEU A 399 5.85 -15.99 5.59
CA LEU A 399 5.00 -17.00 4.97
C LEU A 399 4.12 -17.72 6.01
N ASP A 400 4.75 -18.21 7.07
CA ASP A 400 4.09 -19.03 8.09
C ASP A 400 3.16 -18.22 9.00
N LEU A 401 3.53 -16.97 9.31
CA LEU A 401 2.78 -16.14 10.25
C LEU A 401 1.69 -15.31 9.58
N THR A 402 1.91 -14.87 8.35
CA THR A 402 1.14 -13.78 7.73
C THR A 402 0.87 -13.98 6.24
N PHE A 403 0.99 -15.19 5.71
CA PHE A 403 0.82 -15.46 4.27
C PHE A 403 1.76 -14.57 3.42
N GLY A 404 3.00 -14.42 3.87
CA GLY A 404 4.01 -13.59 3.21
C GLY A 404 3.62 -12.12 3.22
N SER A 405 3.16 -11.58 4.35
CA SER A 405 2.67 -10.20 4.45
C SER A 405 3.24 -9.44 5.64
N THR A 406 3.27 -8.11 5.57
CA THR A 406 3.66 -7.23 6.67
C THR A 406 2.86 -5.92 6.64
N ALA A 407 3.17 -4.99 7.53
CA ALA A 407 2.58 -3.65 7.60
C ALA A 407 2.71 -2.88 6.26
N HIS A 408 1.99 -1.78 6.14
CA HIS A 408 2.05 -0.89 4.97
C HIS A 408 2.41 0.56 5.30
N GLY A 409 2.32 0.97 6.56
CA GLY A 409 2.63 2.33 6.96
C GLY A 409 2.48 2.53 8.46
N ALA A 410 2.25 3.77 8.90
CA ALA A 410 2.08 4.09 10.31
C ALA A 410 0.65 3.78 10.85
N GLY A 411 -0.38 3.84 9.99
CA GLY A 411 -1.78 3.74 10.41
C GLY A 411 -2.28 5.00 11.14
N ARG A 412 -3.58 5.31 11.02
CA ARG A 412 -4.14 6.55 11.57
C ARG A 412 -4.61 6.37 13.02
N LEU A 413 -4.37 7.38 13.85
CA LEU A 413 -4.91 7.52 15.21
C LEU A 413 -6.26 8.25 15.24
N MET A 414 -6.57 9.01 14.18
CA MET A 414 -7.79 9.82 14.14
C MET A 414 -8.33 10.04 12.72
N SER A 415 -9.63 10.34 12.66
CA SER A 415 -10.30 10.71 11.42
C SER A 415 -9.76 12.02 10.85
N ARG A 416 -9.85 12.18 9.52
CA ARG A 416 -9.52 13.44 8.83
C ARG A 416 -10.32 14.63 9.34
N THR A 417 -11.57 14.40 9.72
CA THR A 417 -12.43 15.44 10.30
C THR A 417 -11.89 15.93 11.65
N LYS A 418 -11.46 15.00 12.52
CA LYS A 418 -10.85 15.35 13.80
C LYS A 418 -9.50 16.05 13.61
N ALA A 419 -8.66 15.55 12.70
CA ALA A 419 -7.37 16.16 12.38
C ALA A 419 -7.50 17.65 11.97
N LYS A 420 -8.45 18.01 11.11
CA LYS A 420 -8.71 19.40 10.73
C LYS A 420 -9.19 20.32 11.87
N GLN A 421 -9.68 19.75 12.96
CA GLN A 421 -10.09 20.51 14.14
C GLN A 421 -8.92 20.73 15.11
N GLU A 422 -7.94 19.81 15.11
CA GLU A 422 -6.81 19.83 16.03
C GLU A 422 -5.56 20.52 15.43
N TYR A 423 -5.34 20.40 14.12
CA TYR A 423 -4.16 20.93 13.44
C TYR A 423 -4.51 22.10 12.51
N TRP A 424 -3.58 23.07 12.44
CA TRP A 424 -3.62 24.15 11.46
C TRP A 424 -2.52 23.95 10.42
N GLY A 425 -2.89 23.87 9.15
CA GLY A 425 -1.98 23.48 8.06
C GLY A 425 -0.74 24.36 7.96
N GLU A 426 -0.88 25.68 8.02
CA GLU A 426 0.25 26.62 7.95
C GLU A 426 1.23 26.40 9.11
N THR A 427 0.70 26.20 10.32
CA THR A 427 1.53 25.93 11.50
C THR A 427 2.32 24.62 11.33
N VAL A 428 1.68 23.57 10.82
CA VAL A 428 2.37 22.30 10.55
C VAL A 428 3.46 22.47 9.49
N GLN A 429 3.20 23.24 8.42
CA GLN A 429 4.21 23.52 7.39
C GLN A 429 5.39 24.32 7.95
N ASP A 430 5.12 25.36 8.74
CA ASP A 430 6.14 26.19 9.35
C ASP A 430 7.00 25.39 10.34
N GLU A 431 6.38 24.57 11.20
CA GLU A 431 7.10 23.71 12.14
C GLU A 431 8.02 22.71 11.41
N LEU A 432 7.50 22.03 10.38
CA LEU A 432 8.28 21.09 9.56
C LEU A 432 9.44 21.79 8.85
N ARG A 433 9.23 23.00 8.31
CA ARG A 433 10.28 23.77 7.62
C ARG A 433 11.34 24.29 8.60
N GLU A 434 10.93 24.82 9.75
CA GLU A 434 11.83 25.47 10.69
C GLU A 434 12.65 24.48 11.50
N GLN A 435 11.99 23.42 12.01
CA GLN A 435 12.58 22.45 12.94
C GLN A 435 13.28 21.31 12.21
N GLU A 436 12.62 20.74 11.19
CA GLU A 436 13.07 19.52 10.52
C GLU A 436 13.64 19.76 9.12
N LYS A 437 13.58 21.00 8.61
CA LYS A 437 14.01 21.36 7.24
C LYS A 437 13.24 20.62 6.15
N ILE A 438 11.97 20.34 6.39
CA ILE A 438 11.08 19.66 5.43
C ILE A 438 10.24 20.70 4.68
N TYR A 439 10.32 20.69 3.36
CA TYR A 439 9.62 21.61 2.47
C TYR A 439 8.33 20.96 1.98
N VAL A 440 7.18 21.48 2.41
CA VAL A 440 5.87 20.86 2.13
C VAL A 440 5.05 21.70 1.15
N LYS A 441 4.53 21.08 0.09
CA LYS A 441 3.55 21.65 -0.85
C LYS A 441 2.28 20.82 -0.88
N ALA A 442 1.13 21.50 -0.89
CA ALA A 442 -0.19 20.88 -0.96
C ALA A 442 -1.18 21.84 -1.62
N GLN A 443 -2.28 21.30 -2.16
CA GLN A 443 -3.36 22.11 -2.75
C GLN A 443 -4.06 23.03 -1.74
N SER A 444 -4.03 22.68 -0.45
CA SER A 444 -4.61 23.49 0.62
C SER A 444 -3.97 23.19 1.97
N GLY A 445 -4.02 24.17 2.89
CA GLY A 445 -3.61 23.93 4.28
C GLY A 445 -4.47 22.88 4.99
N ALA A 446 -5.74 22.70 4.57
CA ALA A 446 -6.59 21.63 5.10
C ALA A 446 -6.02 20.23 4.78
N THR A 447 -5.46 20.04 3.58
CA THR A 447 -4.78 18.80 3.19
C THR A 447 -3.59 18.51 4.10
N VAL A 448 -2.80 19.53 4.44
CA VAL A 448 -1.67 19.37 5.37
C VAL A 448 -2.17 18.98 6.76
N ALA A 449 -3.20 19.67 7.27
CA ALA A 449 -3.77 19.38 8.58
C ALA A 449 -4.35 17.94 8.68
N GLU A 450 -5.00 17.44 7.63
CA GLU A 450 -5.54 16.07 7.59
C GLU A 450 -4.46 14.98 7.71
N GLU A 451 -3.22 15.32 7.36
CA GLU A 451 -2.13 14.38 7.18
C GLU A 451 -0.90 14.74 8.05
N ALA A 452 -1.10 15.61 9.06
CA ALA A 452 -0.06 16.08 9.98
C ALA A 452 0.60 14.91 10.74
N PRO A 453 1.87 14.98 11.15
CA PRO A 453 2.58 13.84 11.75
C PRO A 453 1.84 13.18 12.93
N GLY A 454 1.24 13.99 13.82
CA GLY A 454 0.52 13.48 15.00
C GLY A 454 -0.82 12.79 14.73
N VAL A 455 -1.29 12.71 13.48
CA VAL A 455 -2.50 11.93 13.13
C VAL A 455 -2.21 10.44 12.91
N TYR A 456 -0.93 10.07 12.87
CA TYR A 456 -0.44 8.72 12.60
C TYR A 456 0.16 8.09 13.86
N LYS A 457 0.16 6.75 13.93
CA LYS A 457 0.92 6.04 14.96
C LYS A 457 2.42 6.23 14.75
N ASP A 458 3.21 5.81 15.72
CA ASP A 458 4.66 5.78 15.56
C ASP A 458 5.09 4.69 14.58
N VAL A 459 5.62 5.10 13.42
CA VAL A 459 6.11 4.17 12.39
C VAL A 459 7.31 3.37 12.87
N ASP A 460 8.14 3.92 13.77
CA ASP A 460 9.30 3.23 14.32
C ASP A 460 8.86 2.00 15.13
N GLU A 461 7.76 2.14 15.87
CA GLU A 461 7.16 1.07 16.65
C GLU A 461 6.49 0.01 15.78
N VAL A 462 5.76 0.42 14.72
CA VAL A 462 5.16 -0.51 13.75
C VAL A 462 6.23 -1.37 13.08
N VAL A 463 7.32 -0.74 12.62
CA VAL A 463 8.43 -1.43 11.98
C VAL A 463 9.19 -2.31 12.97
N ARG A 464 9.40 -1.85 14.20
CA ARG A 464 10.03 -2.65 15.26
C ARG A 464 9.28 -3.95 15.51
N VAL A 465 7.95 -3.91 15.61
CA VAL A 465 7.14 -5.13 15.79
C VAL A 465 7.26 -6.05 14.57
N SER A 466 7.26 -5.51 13.36
CA SER A 466 7.40 -6.29 12.12
C SER A 466 8.76 -7.00 12.02
N ASP A 467 9.83 -6.32 12.43
CA ASP A 467 11.22 -6.82 12.47
C ASP A 467 11.40 -7.89 13.56
N GLU A 468 10.91 -7.64 14.78
CA GLU A 468 10.99 -8.61 15.89
C GLU A 468 10.16 -9.88 15.65
N LEU A 469 9.07 -9.77 14.88
CA LEU A 469 8.28 -10.92 14.43
C LEU A 469 8.90 -11.65 13.24
N GLY A 470 9.96 -11.13 12.61
CA GLY A 470 10.58 -11.71 11.43
C GLY A 470 9.65 -11.75 10.21
N ILE A 471 8.65 -10.85 10.15
CA ILE A 471 7.72 -10.73 9.02
C ILE A 471 8.14 -9.61 8.04
N GLY A 472 9.08 -8.76 8.43
CA GLY A 472 9.78 -7.82 7.57
C GLY A 472 11.02 -7.28 8.27
N ASP A 473 12.20 -7.56 7.72
CA ASP A 473 13.46 -7.23 8.37
C ASP A 473 13.95 -5.84 7.95
N LYS A 474 14.34 -4.99 8.91
CA LYS A 474 14.85 -3.64 8.62
C LYS A 474 16.08 -3.66 7.72
N VAL A 475 16.08 -2.81 6.69
CA VAL A 475 17.22 -2.59 5.78
C VAL A 475 17.72 -1.16 5.89
N ALA A 476 16.84 -0.17 5.72
CA ALA A 476 17.19 1.25 5.81
C ALA A 476 16.05 2.09 6.37
N ARG A 477 16.41 3.24 6.97
CA ARG A 477 15.47 4.32 7.32
C ARG A 477 15.73 5.50 6.40
N THR A 478 14.65 6.15 5.96
CA THR A 478 14.69 7.38 5.19
C THR A 478 13.93 8.49 5.90
N PHE A 479 14.30 9.74 5.65
CA PHE A 479 13.67 10.90 6.25
C PHE A 479 13.35 11.96 5.17
N PRO A 480 12.15 12.55 5.17
CA PRO A 480 11.73 13.48 4.13
C PRO A 480 12.57 14.76 4.13
N VAL A 481 12.74 15.33 2.94
CA VAL A 481 13.32 16.65 2.68
C VAL A 481 12.32 17.52 1.93
N CYS A 482 11.70 16.98 0.88
CA CYS A 482 10.60 17.63 0.15
C CYS A 482 9.36 16.73 0.22
N ASN A 483 8.18 17.31 0.44
CA ASN A 483 6.93 16.59 0.53
C ASN A 483 5.85 17.27 -0.31
N ILE A 484 5.28 16.55 -1.26
CA ILE A 484 4.12 16.97 -2.03
C ILE A 484 2.93 16.15 -1.60
N LYS A 485 1.96 16.81 -0.97
CA LYS A 485 0.70 16.19 -0.59
C LYS A 485 -0.33 16.28 -1.71
N GLY A 486 -0.94 15.12 -1.94
CA GLY A 486 -2.01 14.86 -2.88
C GLY A 486 -3.28 15.64 -2.69
#